data_AF-A0A1G8LB63-F1
#
_entry.id   AF-A0A1G8LB63-F1
#
_cell.length_a   1.000
_cell.length_b   1.000
_cell.length_c   1.000
_cell.angle_alpha   90.00
_cell.angle_beta   90.00
_cell.angle_gamma   90.00
#
_symmetry.space_group_name_H-M   'P 1'
#
loop_
_entity.id
_entity.type
_entity.pdbx_description
1 polymer ?
#
loop_
_entity_poly.entity_id
_entity_poly.type
_entity_poly.pdbx_seq_one_letter_code
_entity_poly.pdbx_strand_id
1 'polypeptide(L)' 'MAYYVYKGKVNHPAYELPFIIYFDPYEESVCITTTYMSAPKPSICNYQYPARSLNDVRTLINKMGANGDDVIFKYYYLH' A
#
# COMPACT_ATOMS: atom_id res chain seq x y z
N MET A 1 -10.21 -4.42 -14.86
CA MET A 1 -9.40 -5.65 -14.89
C MET A 1 -9.33 -6.10 -13.45
N ALA A 2 -9.74 -7.32 -13.13
CA ALA A 2 -9.83 -7.75 -11.74
C ALA A 2 -8.58 -8.53 -11.34
N TYR A 3 -7.96 -8.16 -10.21
CA TYR A 3 -6.69 -8.71 -9.73
C TYR A 3 -6.65 -8.68 -8.20
N TYR A 4 -5.69 -9.41 -7.65
CA TYR A 4 -5.56 -9.59 -6.22
C TYR A 4 -4.40 -8.77 -5.66
N VAL A 5 -4.63 -8.10 -4.53
CA VAL A 5 -3.62 -7.31 -3.85
C VAL A 5 -3.64 -7.56 -2.35
N TYR A 6 -2.48 -7.33 -1.72
CA TYR A 6 -2.40 -7.15 -0.29
C TYR A 6 -2.68 -5.69 0.06
N LYS A 7 -3.67 -5.46 0.93
CA LYS A 7 -4.01 -4.13 1.43
C LYS A 7 -3.64 -3.99 2.89
N GLY A 8 -2.89 -2.94 3.22
CA GLY A 8 -2.50 -2.59 4.58
C GLY A 8 -2.91 -1.15 4.93
N LYS A 9 -2.93 -0.83 6.22
CA LYS A 9 -3.09 0.54 6.71
C LYS A 9 -2.10 0.82 7.83
N VAL A 10 -1.59 2.05 7.88
CA VAL A 10 -0.70 2.52 8.96
C VAL A 10 -0.90 4.01 9.18
N ASN A 11 -0.79 4.45 10.43
CA ASN A 11 -0.80 5.87 10.77
C ASN A 11 0.61 6.43 10.62
N HIS A 12 0.73 7.58 9.97
CA HIS A 12 2.01 8.28 9.93
C HIS A 12 2.09 9.24 11.12
N PRO A 13 3.19 9.24 11.91
CA PRO A 13 3.30 10.08 13.10
C PRO A 13 3.25 11.59 12.80
N ALA A 14 3.61 12.01 11.59
CA ALA A 14 3.60 13.41 11.17
C ALA A 14 2.39 13.84 10.30
N TYR A 15 1.52 12.91 9.88
CA TYR A 15 0.36 13.26 9.06
C TYR A 15 -0.93 12.80 9.74
N GLU A 16 -1.96 13.65 9.74
CA GLU A 16 -3.25 13.38 10.40
C GLU A 16 -4.07 12.26 9.72
N LEU A 17 -3.64 11.77 8.55
CA LEU A 17 -4.38 10.78 7.76
C LEU A 17 -3.61 9.45 7.65
N PRO A 18 -4.31 8.31 7.75
CA PRO A 18 -3.70 7.00 7.60
C PRO A 18 -3.26 6.74 6.15
N PHE A 19 -2.10 6.14 6.00
CA PHE A 19 -1.66 5.56 4.74
C PHE A 19 -2.40 4.25 4.48
N ILE A 20 -2.89 4.10 3.26
CA ILE A 20 -3.47 2.89 2.69
C ILE A 20 -2.46 2.34 1.69
N ILE A 21 -2.01 1.11 1.92
CA ILE A 21 -1.00 0.45 1.11
C ILE A 21 -1.65 -0.65 0.28
N TYR A 22 -1.32 -0.73 -1.01
CA TYR A 22 -1.74 -1.77 -1.93
C TYR A 22 -0.50 -2.40 -2.56
N PHE A 23 -0.30 -3.69 -2.39
CA PHE A 23 0.83 -4.44 -2.95
C PHE A 23 0.34 -5.55 -3.88
N ASP A 24 0.83 -5.57 -5.11
CA ASP A 24 0.57 -6.64 -6.08
C ASP A 24 1.84 -7.51 -6.23
N PRO A 25 1.78 -8.79 -5.79
CA PRO A 25 2.92 -9.70 -5.91
C PRO A 25 3.17 -10.17 -7.35
N TYR A 26 2.19 -10.10 -8.25
CA TYR A 26 2.33 -10.50 -9.64
C TYR A 26 3.02 -9.43 -10.48
N GLU A 27 2.75 -8.15 -10.19
CA GLU A 27 3.40 -7.02 -10.85
C GLU A 27 4.66 -6.50 -10.12
N GLU A 28 5.04 -7.11 -8.98
CA GLU A 28 6.15 -6.69 -8.12
C GLU A 28 6.13 -5.17 -7.79
N SER A 29 4.94 -4.65 -7.46
CA SER A 29 4.73 -3.20 -7.29
C SER A 29 3.89 -2.86 -6.06
N VAL A 30 4.11 -1.67 -5.49
CA VAL A 30 3.36 -1.16 -4.34
C VAL A 30 2.89 0.28 -4.52
N CYS A 31 1.62 0.52 -4.21
CA CYS A 31 1.01 1.86 -4.11
C CYS A 31 0.75 2.24 -2.65
N ILE A 32 0.99 3.51 -2.31
CA ILE A 32 0.64 4.12 -1.03
C ILE A 32 -0.22 5.37 -1.27
N THR A 33 -1.35 5.48 -0.59
CA THR A 33 -2.33 6.58 -0.74
C THR A 33 -2.98 6.94 0.60
N THR A 34 -3.80 7.99 0.67
CA THR A 34 -4.54 8.41 1.89
C THR A 34 -6.05 8.47 1.66
N THR A 35 -6.83 8.46 2.74
CA THR A 35 -8.31 8.42 2.73
C THR A 35 -9.00 9.61 2.02
N TYR A 36 -8.32 10.75 1.83
CA TYR A 36 -8.90 11.91 1.11
C TYR A 36 -8.89 11.75 -0.42
N MET A 37 -8.20 10.75 -0.98
CA MET A 37 -8.19 10.46 -2.43
C MET A 37 -9.34 9.55 -2.87
N SER A 38 -10.51 9.68 -2.25
CA SER A 38 -11.68 8.81 -2.43
C SER A 38 -12.53 9.15 -3.68
N ALA A 39 -11.87 9.31 -4.83
CA ALA A 39 -12.43 9.15 -6.17
C ALA A 39 -11.62 8.04 -6.89
N PRO A 40 -12.20 7.30 -7.85
CA PRO A 40 -11.92 5.87 -8.06
C PRO A 40 -10.44 5.56 -8.30
N LYS A 41 -9.85 4.70 -7.46
CA LYS A 41 -8.50 4.15 -7.69
C LYS A 41 -8.41 2.71 -7.22
N PRO A 42 -8.38 1.79 -8.19
CA PRO A 42 -7.22 0.91 -8.31
C PRO A 42 -6.97 0.31 -9.73
N SER A 43 -5.83 0.63 -10.33
CA SER A 43 -5.04 -0.23 -11.23
C SER A 43 -3.59 -0.13 -10.71
N ILE A 44 -3.41 -0.68 -9.50
CA ILE A 44 -2.34 -0.43 -8.52
C ILE A 44 -1.77 1.00 -8.51
N CYS A 45 -2.68 1.95 -8.62
CA CYS A 45 -2.45 3.40 -8.64
C CYS A 45 -1.49 3.96 -9.74
N ASN A 46 -1.25 3.18 -10.81
CA ASN A 46 -0.67 3.52 -12.14
C ASN A 46 0.80 3.96 -12.28
N TYR A 47 1.74 3.86 -11.35
CA TYR A 47 2.59 2.72 -11.00
C TYR A 47 3.47 3.27 -9.88
N GLN A 48 3.62 2.55 -8.79
CA GLN A 48 4.40 3.00 -7.64
C GLN A 48 5.34 1.89 -7.18
N TYR A 49 6.35 2.31 -6.42
CA TYR A 49 7.66 1.71 -6.19
C TYR A 49 7.79 0.19 -6.40
N PRO A 50 8.90 -0.28 -7.00
CA PRO A 50 9.17 -1.70 -7.10
C PRO A 50 9.25 -2.31 -5.69
N ALA A 51 8.48 -3.36 -5.47
CA ALA A 51 8.47 -4.13 -4.24
C ALA A 51 8.29 -5.59 -4.61
N ARG A 52 9.24 -6.44 -4.25
CA ARG A 52 9.19 -7.87 -4.60
C ARG A 52 8.55 -8.69 -3.48
N SER A 53 8.45 -8.11 -2.30
CA SER A 53 7.95 -8.77 -1.11
C SER A 53 7.26 -7.80 -0.18
N LEU A 54 6.42 -8.33 0.71
CA LEU A 54 5.85 -7.56 1.82
C LEU A 54 6.94 -6.97 2.72
N ASN A 55 8.12 -7.61 2.83
CA ASN A 55 9.25 -7.08 3.59
C ASN A 55 9.80 -5.79 2.96
N ASP A 56 9.86 -5.71 1.63
CA ASP A 56 10.26 -4.49 0.92
C ASP A 56 9.25 -3.37 1.17
N VAL A 57 7.96 -3.71 1.18
CA VAL A 57 6.90 -2.75 1.49
C VAL A 57 7.04 -2.22 2.92
N ARG A 58 7.28 -3.08 3.93
CA ARG A 58 7.52 -2.63 5.31
C ARG A 58 8.75 -1.73 5.41
N THR A 59 9.83 -2.10 4.73
CA THR A 59 11.05 -1.30 4.68
C THR A 59 10.80 0.08 4.06
N LEU A 60 10.00 0.16 3.00
CA LEU A 60 9.59 1.43 2.40
C LEU A 60 8.78 2.29 3.38
N ILE A 61 7.84 1.68 4.11
CA ILE A 61 7.01 2.37 5.11
C ILE A 61 7.85 2.91 6.27
N ASN A 62 8.79 2.11 6.78
CA ASN A 62 9.77 2.52 7.79
C ASN A 62 10.59 3.73 7.32
N LYS A 63 11.04 3.73 6.06
CA LYS A 63 11.78 4.86 5.46
C LYS A 63 10.94 6.13 5.32
N MET A 64 9.63 6.00 5.12
CA MET A 64 8.73 7.15 5.10
C MET A 64 8.51 7.75 6.49
N GLY A 65 8.88 7.05 7.57
CA GLY A 65 8.71 7.52 8.95
C GLY A 65 7.48 6.94 9.66
N ALA A 66 6.76 6.00 9.03
CA ALA A 66 5.70 5.23 9.67
C ALA A 66 6.22 3.86 10.12
N ASN A 67 5.56 3.22 11.10
CA ASN A 67 5.95 1.89 11.53
C ASN A 67 5.38 0.81 10.58
N GLY A 68 6.22 0.33 9.66
CA GLY A 68 5.89 -0.72 8.69
C GLY A 68 5.57 -2.07 9.32
N ASP A 69 6.08 -2.37 10.51
CA ASP A 69 5.82 -3.63 11.20
C ASP A 69 4.39 -3.69 11.77
N ASP A 70 3.77 -2.54 12.02
CA ASP A 70 2.37 -2.42 12.47
C ASP A 70 1.37 -2.64 11.32
N VAL A 71 1.85 -2.75 10.08
CA VAL A 71 0.99 -2.91 8.91
C VAL A 71 0.46 -4.35 8.84
N ILE A 72 -0.85 -4.49 9.08
CA ILE A 72 -1.56 -5.74 8.88
C ILE A 72 -2.07 -5.81 7.45
N PHE A 73 -1.40 -6.60 6.62
CA PHE A 73 -1.82 -6.88 5.25
C PHE A 73 -2.92 -7.93 5.21
N LYS A 74 -4.00 -7.66 4.47
CA LYS A 74 -5.04 -8.64 4.15
C LYS A 74 -5.16 -8.76 2.64
N TYR A 75 -5.50 -9.96 2.17
CA TYR A 75 -5.70 -10.24 0.75
C TYR A 75 -7.07 -9.72 0.30
N TYR A 76 -7.11 -8.99 -0.81
CA TYR A 76 -8.33 -8.42 -1.38
C TYR A 76 -8.40 -8.63 -2.89
N TYR A 77 -9.63 -8.81 -3.38
CA TYR A 77 -9.94 -8.81 -4.80
C TYR A 77 -10.48 -7.44 -5.20
N LEU A 78 -9.89 -6.85 -6.24
CA LEU A 78 -10.29 -5.56 -6.79
C LEU A 78 -10.94 -5.77 -8.17
N HIS A 79 -12.00 -5.02 -8.47
CA HIS A 79 -12.79 -5.11 -9.70
C HIS A 79 -12.58 -3.91 -10.63
#